data_AF-A0A0N4VNL3-F1
#
_entry.id   AF-A0A0N4VNL3-F1
#
_cell.length_a   1.000
_cell.length_b   1.000
_cell.length_c   1.000
_cell.angle_alpha   90.00
_cell.angle_beta   90.00
_cell.angle_gamma   90.00
#
_symmetry.space_group_name_H-M   'P 1'
#
loop_
_entity.id
_entity.type
_entity.pdbx_description
1 polymer ?
#
loop_
_entity_poly.entity_id
_entity_poly.type
_entity_poly.pdbx_seq_one_letter_code
_entity_poly.pdbx_strand_id
1 'polypeptide(L)'
;MSASLGRPSGGPLINWLEALEKDFDKTFVDLDLLLGDIDSEQADLTFESRRKMAALSGVFAQLVHKAQTIFECNARQEADIAQLKLELYDSQASEIELQKVAQHLTLQVSSALHFNNFSLAITALPKRRKIV
;
A
#
# COMPACT_ATOMS: atom_id res chain seq x y z
N MET A 1 -15.40 -21.50 1.45
CA MET A 1 -15.14 -21.32 0.01
C MET A 1 -13.86 -20.52 -0.11
N SER A 2 -12.73 -21.21 -0.28
CA SER A 2 -11.42 -20.55 -0.40
C SER A 2 -11.30 -20.03 -1.83
N ALA A 3 -11.40 -18.72 -1.99
CA ALA A 3 -11.13 -18.08 -3.27
C ALA A 3 -9.64 -18.25 -3.56
N SER A 4 -9.34 -19.17 -4.48
CA SER A 4 -8.10 -19.18 -5.25
C SER A 4 -8.03 -17.84 -5.98
N LEU A 5 -7.38 -16.86 -5.35
CA LEU A 5 -6.96 -15.63 -6.03
C LEU A 5 -5.92 -16.07 -7.07
N GLY A 6 -6.40 -16.22 -8.29
CA GLY A 6 -5.56 -16.45 -9.46
C GLY A 6 -4.43 -15.44 -9.44
N ARG A 7 -3.20 -15.95 -9.52
CA ARG A 7 -1.96 -15.19 -9.60
C ARG A 7 -2.17 -14.02 -10.57
N PRO A 8 -2.08 -12.75 -10.12
CA PRO A 8 -2.21 -11.63 -11.03
C PRO A 8 -1.12 -11.78 -12.09
N SER A 9 -1.53 -11.85 -13.36
CA SER A 9 -0.65 -11.89 -14.51
C SER A 9 0.38 -10.78 -14.38
N GLY A 10 1.65 -11.15 -14.52
CA GLY A 10 2.79 -10.35 -14.12
C GLY A 10 2.70 -8.89 -14.53
N GLY A 11 2.68 -8.00 -13.52
CA GLY A 11 2.97 -6.59 -13.75
C GLY A 11 4.40 -6.40 -14.28
N PRO A 12 4.79 -5.19 -14.67
CA PRO A 12 6.12 -4.87 -15.21
C PRO A 12 7.30 -5.38 -14.35
N LEU A 13 7.07 -5.56 -13.04
CA LEU A 13 8.03 -6.09 -12.06
C LEU A 13 8.28 -7.61 -12.16
N ILE A 14 7.44 -8.37 -12.87
CA ILE A 14 7.66 -9.81 -13.11
C ILE A 14 8.49 -10.03 -14.39
N ASN A 15 8.43 -9.09 -15.34
CA ASN A 15 9.13 -9.21 -16.63
C ASN A 15 10.66 -9.29 -16.50
N TRP A 16 11.25 -8.59 -15.54
CA TRP A 16 12.71 -8.65 -15.33
C TRP A 16 13.15 -9.99 -14.75
N LEU A 17 12.34 -10.55 -13.84
CA LEU A 17 12.65 -11.81 -13.17
C LEU A 17 12.50 -12.96 -14.15
N GLU A 18 11.46 -12.94 -14.99
CA GLU A 18 11.28 -13.90 -16.10
C GLU A 18 12.43 -13.84 -17.10
N ALA A 19 12.91 -12.64 -17.45
CA ALA A 19 14.07 -12.49 -18.33
C ALA A 19 15.35 -13.07 -17.69
N LEU A 20 15.56 -12.81 -16.40
CA LEU A 20 16.71 -13.34 -15.67
C LEU A 20 16.67 -14.86 -15.53
N GLU A 21 15.50 -15.43 -15.21
CA GLU A 21 15.29 -16.89 -15.16
C GLU A 21 15.62 -17.53 -16.52
N LYS A 22 15.13 -16.94 -17.61
CA LYS A 22 15.42 -17.42 -18.96
C LYS A 22 16.91 -17.39 -19.31
N ASP A 23 17.60 -16.31 -18.97
CA ASP A 23 19.05 -16.18 -19.23
C ASP A 23 19.86 -17.15 -18.35
N PHE A 24 19.43 -17.36 -17.11
CA PHE A 24 20.01 -18.36 -16.21
C PHE A 24 19.85 -19.78 -16.78
N ASP A 25 18.63 -20.17 -17.15
CA ASP A 25 18.32 -21.51 -17.67
C ASP A 25 19.12 -21.80 -18.95
N LYS A 26 19.19 -20.83 -19.86
CA LYS A 26 20.01 -20.95 -21.08
C LYS A 26 21.48 -21.18 -20.75
N THR A 27 22.05 -20.33 -19.90
CA THR A 27 23.47 -20.42 -19.53
C THR A 27 23.77 -21.73 -18.78
N PHE A 28 22.82 -22.21 -17.97
CA PHE A 28 22.94 -23.46 -17.24
C PHE A 28 22.97 -24.68 -18.18
N VAL A 29 22.07 -24.70 -19.17
CA VAL A 29 22.06 -25.75 -20.22
C VAL A 29 23.33 -25.72 -21.04
N ASP A 30 23.75 -24.53 -21.51
CA ASP A 30 24.97 -24.37 -22.30
C ASP A 30 26.20 -24.88 -21.52
N LEU A 31 26.26 -24.63 -20.20
CA LEU A 31 27.34 -25.12 -19.35
C LEU A 31 27.30 -26.65 -19.15
N ASP A 32 26.13 -27.25 -18.98
CA ASP A 32 26.03 -28.72 -18.83
C ASP A 32 26.40 -29.46 -20.12
N LEU A 33 26.11 -28.87 -21.28
CA LEU A 33 26.58 -29.37 -22.58
C LEU A 33 28.11 -29.36 -22.66
N LEU A 34 28.75 -28.24 -22.30
CA LEU A 34 30.22 -28.14 -22.26
C LEU A 34 30.86 -29.16 -21.30
N LEU A 35 30.22 -29.44 -20.17
CA LEU A 35 30.66 -30.48 -19.24
C LEU A 35 30.49 -31.90 -19.81
N GLY A 36 29.54 -32.10 -20.72
CA GLY A 36 29.34 -33.35 -21.45
C GLY A 36 30.44 -33.66 -22.46
N ASP A 37 31.13 -32.63 -22.97
CA ASP A 37 32.21 -32.77 -23.96
C ASP A 37 33.59 -33.07 -23.33
N ILE A 38 33.69 -33.05 -22.00
CA ILE A 38 34.92 -33.37 -21.26
C ILE A 38 35.23 -34.87 -21.35
N ASP A 39 36.52 -35.21 -21.51
CA ASP A 39 36.98 -36.60 -21.58
C ASP A 39 36.61 -37.41 -20.33
N SER A 40 36.30 -38.68 -20.54
CA SER A 40 35.97 -39.69 -19.54
C SER A 40 37.05 -39.87 -18.46
N GLU A 41 38.32 -39.61 -18.78
CA GLU A 41 39.42 -39.63 -17.80
C GLU A 41 39.29 -38.52 -16.74
N GLN A 42 38.47 -37.49 -16.98
CA GLN A 42 38.18 -36.39 -16.05
C GLN A 42 36.78 -36.48 -15.43
N ALA A 43 36.18 -37.67 -15.36
CA ALA A 43 34.82 -37.87 -14.85
C ALA A 43 34.56 -37.26 -13.45
N ASP A 44 35.55 -37.30 -12.55
CA ASP A 44 35.44 -36.71 -11.21
C ASP A 44 35.27 -35.19 -11.26
N LEU A 45 35.97 -34.51 -12.18
CA LEU A 45 35.85 -33.06 -12.37
C LEU A 45 34.46 -32.71 -12.91
N THR A 46 33.95 -33.48 -13.87
CA THR A 46 32.60 -33.31 -14.43
C THR A 46 31.53 -33.54 -13.37
N PHE A 47 31.67 -34.58 -12.54
CA PHE A 47 30.75 -34.86 -11.44
C PHE A 47 30.72 -33.73 -10.41
N GLU A 48 31.88 -33.29 -9.94
CA GLU A 48 31.98 -32.17 -8.99
C GLU A 48 31.42 -30.87 -9.57
N SER A 49 31.65 -30.60 -10.85
CA SER A 49 31.11 -29.42 -11.54
C SER A 49 29.59 -29.46 -11.59
N ARG A 50 28.98 -30.58 -11.98
CA ARG A 50 27.51 -30.75 -11.98
C ARG A 50 26.93 -30.62 -10.57
N ARG A 51 27.61 -31.15 -9.55
CA ARG A 51 27.18 -30.99 -8.15
C ARG A 51 27.15 -29.52 -7.71
N LYS A 52 28.16 -28.73 -8.09
CA LYS A 52 28.20 -27.29 -7.82
C LYS A 52 27.13 -26.53 -8.61
N MET A 53 26.90 -26.90 -9.87
CA MET A 53 25.81 -26.34 -10.68
C MET A 53 24.45 -26.57 -10.03
N ALA A 54 24.16 -27.80 -9.59
CA ALA A 54 22.92 -28.10 -8.87
C ALA A 54 22.76 -27.24 -7.61
N ALA A 55 23.86 -27.03 -6.86
CA ALA A 55 23.84 -26.14 -5.69
C ALA A 55 23.57 -24.66 -6.09
N LEU A 56 24.18 -24.16 -7.16
CA LEU A 56 23.93 -22.81 -7.69
C LEU A 56 22.47 -22.63 -8.14
N SER A 57 21.91 -23.62 -8.85
CA SER A 57 20.49 -23.63 -9.23
C SER A 57 19.58 -23.59 -8.00
N GLY A 58 19.90 -24.35 -6.96
CA GLY A 58 19.15 -24.31 -5.70
C GLY A 58 19.18 -22.94 -5.01
N VAL A 59 20.33 -22.27 -4.99
CA VAL A 59 20.46 -20.91 -4.42
C VAL A 59 19.72 -19.89 -5.29
N PHE A 60 19.80 -19.99 -6.61
CA PHE A 60 19.07 -19.12 -7.54
C PHE A 60 17.55 -19.25 -7.38
N ALA A 61 17.02 -20.48 -7.26
CA ALA A 61 15.60 -20.70 -7.00
C ALA A 61 15.13 -20.02 -5.70
N GLN A 62 15.94 -20.08 -4.63
CA GLN A 62 15.64 -19.37 -3.38
C GLN A 62 15.66 -17.84 -3.56
N LEU A 63 16.60 -17.31 -4.35
CA LEU A 63 16.66 -15.89 -4.67
C LEU A 63 15.40 -15.43 -5.43
N VAL A 64 14.98 -16.19 -6.44
CA VAL A 64 13.75 -15.97 -7.21
C VAL A 64 12.53 -15.90 -6.27
N HIS A 65 12.35 -16.89 -5.40
CA HIS A 65 11.23 -16.90 -4.44
C HIS A 65 11.24 -15.71 -3.48
N LYS A 66 12.42 -15.30 -2.99
CA LYS A 66 12.55 -14.12 -2.12
C LYS A 66 12.22 -12.85 -2.87
N ALA A 67 12.69 -12.69 -4.11
CA ALA A 67 12.37 -11.55 -4.95
C ALA A 67 10.85 -11.45 -5.21
N GLN A 68 10.22 -12.57 -5.60
CA GLN A 68 8.76 -12.65 -5.78
C GLN A 68 8.00 -12.23 -4.51
N THR A 69 8.40 -12.76 -3.34
CA THR A 69 7.80 -12.41 -2.05
C THR A 69 7.90 -10.92 -1.74
N ILE A 70 9.07 -10.31 -2.01
CA ILE A 70 9.27 -8.87 -1.80
C ILE A 70 8.35 -8.06 -2.70
N PHE A 71 8.21 -8.41 -3.98
CA PHE A 71 7.33 -7.69 -4.89
C PHE A 71 5.85 -7.82 -4.52
N GLU A 72 5.40 -9.01 -4.13
CA GLU A 72 4.04 -9.22 -3.66
C GLU A 72 3.75 -8.41 -2.39
N CYS A 73 4.71 -8.36 -1.45
CA CYS A 73 4.62 -7.50 -0.27
C CYS A 73 4.56 -6.01 -0.63
N ASN A 74 5.41 -5.55 -1.54
CA ASN A 74 5.44 -4.15 -1.98
C ASN A 74 4.12 -3.76 -2.65
N ALA A 75 3.60 -4.59 -3.56
CA ALA A 75 2.32 -4.33 -4.23
C ALA A 75 1.16 -4.24 -3.24
N ARG A 76 1.15 -5.10 -2.20
CA ARG A 76 0.17 -5.02 -1.12
C ARG A 76 0.31 -3.72 -0.31
N GLN A 77 1.53 -3.35 0.07
CA GLN A 77 1.79 -2.11 0.80
C GLN A 77 1.41 -0.86 -0.02
N GLU A 78 1.66 -0.85 -1.32
CA GLU A 78 1.24 0.23 -2.22
C GLU A 78 -0.28 0.38 -2.25
N ALA A 79 -1.02 -0.74 -2.30
CA ALA A 79 -2.48 -0.75 -2.21
C ALA A 79 -2.98 -0.24 -0.85
N ASP A 80 -2.39 -0.71 0.25
CA ASP A 80 -2.75 -0.27 1.61
C ASP A 80 -2.51 1.24 1.78
N ILE A 81 -1.39 1.77 1.28
CA ILE A 81 -1.08 3.20 1.31
C ILE A 81 -2.11 3.99 0.50
N ALA A 82 -2.49 3.49 -0.68
CA ALA A 82 -3.50 4.15 -1.51
C ALA A 82 -4.86 4.21 -0.79
N GLN A 83 -5.27 3.11 -0.14
CA GLN A 83 -6.50 3.05 0.64
C GLN A 83 -6.46 3.99 1.85
N LEU A 84 -5.39 3.96 2.65
CA LEU A 84 -5.27 4.82 3.83
C LEU A 84 -5.30 6.31 3.47
N LYS A 85 -4.74 6.70 2.32
CA LYS A 85 -4.84 8.07 1.82
C LYS A 85 -6.28 8.46 1.52
N LEU A 86 -7.06 7.58 0.89
CA LEU A 86 -8.48 7.83 0.63
C LEU A 86 -9.26 8.01 1.95
N GLU A 87 -9.08 7.09 2.90
CA GLU A 87 -9.73 7.15 4.22
C GLU A 87 -9.36 8.43 4.98
N LEU A 88 -8.09 8.88 4.89
CA LEU A 88 -7.65 10.13 5.47
C LEU A 88 -8.36 11.34 4.84
N TYR A 89 -8.46 11.39 3.51
CA TYR A 89 -9.14 12.49 2.82
C TYR A 89 -10.63 12.55 3.16
N ASP A 90 -11.31 11.40 3.22
CA ASP A 90 -12.72 11.33 3.62
C ASP A 90 -12.93 11.79 5.07
N SER A 91 -12.04 11.37 5.98
CA SER A 91 -12.08 11.81 7.38
C SER A 91 -11.87 13.31 7.52
N GLN A 92 -10.89 13.89 6.80
CA GLN A 92 -10.64 15.33 6.79
C GLN A 92 -11.83 16.13 6.22
N ALA A 93 -12.47 15.63 5.16
CA ALA A 93 -13.66 16.26 4.61
C ALA A 93 -14.81 16.27 5.63
N SER A 94 -15.03 15.15 6.33
CA SER A 94 -16.03 15.03 7.39
C SER A 94 -15.74 15.99 8.56
N GLU A 95 -14.48 16.10 8.98
CA GLU A 95 -14.06 17.03 10.03
C GLU A 95 -14.40 18.48 9.67
N ILE A 96 -14.11 18.92 8.43
CA ILE A 96 -14.42 20.26 7.96
C ILE A 96 -15.92 20.53 8.00
N GLU A 97 -16.75 19.58 7.55
CA GLU A 97 -18.20 19.75 7.57
C GLU A 97 -18.75 19.81 9.00
N LEU A 98 -18.27 18.94 9.89
CA LEU A 98 -18.65 18.98 11.31
C LEU A 98 -18.21 20.30 11.98
N GLN A 99 -17.03 20.81 11.63
CA GLN A 99 -16.54 22.08 12.14
C GLN A 99 -17.41 23.26 11.70
N LYS A 100 -17.88 23.27 10.44
CA LYS A 100 -18.83 24.28 9.95
C LYS A 100 -20.15 24.23 10.71
N VAL A 101 -20.69 23.04 10.93
CA VAL A 101 -21.93 22.86 11.69
C VAL A 101 -21.77 23.34 13.14
N ALA A 102 -20.66 23.00 13.78
CA ALA A 102 -20.34 23.45 15.14
C ALA A 102 -20.26 24.98 15.23
N GLN A 103 -19.52 25.62 14.31
CA GLN A 103 -19.40 27.09 14.25
C GLN A 103 -20.77 27.75 14.03
N HIS A 104 -21.57 27.23 13.12
CA HIS A 104 -22.92 27.74 12.87
C HIS A 104 -23.80 27.66 14.12
N LEU A 105 -23.77 26.53 14.85
CA LEU A 105 -24.53 26.37 16.08
C LEU A 105 -24.06 27.32 17.18
N THR A 106 -22.74 27.53 17.32
CA THR A 106 -22.19 28.52 18.26
C THR A 106 -22.74 29.92 17.97
N LEU A 107 -22.79 30.32 16.70
CA LEU A 107 -23.37 31.61 16.30
C LEU A 107 -24.86 31.70 16.60
N GLN A 108 -25.64 30.64 16.32
CA GLN A 108 -27.06 30.60 16.63
C GLN A 108 -27.32 30.79 18.13
N VAL A 109 -26.61 30.04 18.99
CA VAL A 109 -26.75 30.16 20.45
C VAL A 109 -26.35 31.56 20.93
N SER A 110 -25.22 32.09 20.44
CA SER A 110 -24.77 33.44 20.80
C SER A 110 -25.81 34.51 20.45
N SER A 111 -26.40 34.42 19.24
CA SER A 111 -27.43 35.36 18.79
C SER A 111 -28.71 35.28 19.64
N ALA A 112 -29.15 34.07 20.01
CA ALA A 112 -30.33 33.85 20.83
C ALA A 112 -30.16 34.40 22.25
N LEU A 113 -28.98 34.21 22.85
CA LEU A 113 -28.65 34.77 24.16
C LEU A 113 -28.62 36.30 24.12
N HIS A 114 -28.00 36.90 23.10
CA HIS A 114 -27.98 38.34 22.93
C HIS A 114 -29.39 38.93 22.78
N PHE A 115 -30.24 38.29 21.96
CA PHE A 115 -31.63 38.69 21.79
C PHE A 115 -32.44 38.60 23.08
N ASN A 116 -32.30 37.51 23.84
CA ASN A 116 -33.00 37.34 25.12
C ASN A 116 -32.59 38.42 26.14
N ASN A 117 -31.27 38.66 26.27
CA ASN A 117 -30.74 39.72 27.13
C ASN A 117 -31.26 41.11 26.73
N PHE A 118 -31.32 41.41 25.42
CA PHE A 118 -31.88 42.66 24.92
C PHE A 118 -33.37 42.79 25.26
N SER A 119 -34.16 41.72 25.05
CA SER A 119 -35.60 41.71 25.36
C SER A 119 -35.89 41.92 26.85
N LEU A 120 -35.09 41.31 27.73
CA LEU A 120 -35.16 41.54 29.18
C LEU A 120 -34.86 43.01 29.53
N ALA A 121 -33.84 43.60 28.91
CA ALA A 121 -33.48 45.00 29.13
C ALA A 121 -34.59 45.98 28.73
N ILE A 122 -35.27 45.74 27.60
CA ILE A 122 -36.43 46.54 27.17
C ILE A 122 -37.61 46.38 28.14
N THR A 123 -37.87 45.17 28.61
CA THR A 123 -38.97 44.89 29.54
C THR A 123 -38.72 45.53 30.92
N ALA A 124 -37.46 45.70 31.31
CA ALA A 124 -37.06 46.34 32.56
C ALA A 124 -37.13 47.88 32.53
N LEU A 125 -37.41 48.52 31.38
CA LEU A 125 -37.53 49.98 31.30
C LEU A 125 -38.83 50.47 31.98
N PRO A 126 -38.75 51.41 32.94
CA PRO A 126 -39.94 51.93 33.62
C PRO A 126 -40.81 52.70 32.62
N LYS A 127 -42.12 52.38 32.57
CA LYS A 127 -43.11 53.12 31.77
C LYS A 127 -43.05 54.60 32.18
N ARG A 128 -42.60 55.48 31.27
CA ARG A 128 -42.63 56.94 31.48
C ARG A 128 -44.06 57.34 31.86
N ARG A 129 -44.27 57.74 33.12
CA ARG A 129 -45.51 58.39 33.57
C ARG A 129 -45.73 59.62 32.70
N LYS A 130 -46.88 59.68 32.01
CA LYS A 130 -47.36 60.91 31.38
C LYS A 130 -47.55 61.94 32.50
N ILE A 131 -46.75 62.98 32.48
CA ILE A 131 -46.91 64.16 33.34
C ILE A 131 -48.06 64.96 32.71
N VAL A 132 -49.18 65.03 33.42
CA VAL A 132 -50.28 65.99 33.19
C VAL A 132 -49.93 67.28 33.90
#